data_AF-Q14PN2-F1
#
_entry.id   AF-Q14PN2-F1
#
_cell.length_a   1.000
_cell.length_b   1.000
_cell.length_c   1.000
_cell.angle_alpha   90.00
_cell.angle_beta   90.00
_cell.angle_gamma   90.00
#
_symmetry.space_group_name_H-M   'P 1'
#
loop_
_entity.id
_entity.type
_entity.pdbx_description
1 polymer ?
#
loop_
_entity_poly.entity_id
_entity_poly.type
_entity_poly.pdbx_seq_one_letter_code
_entity_poly.pdbx_strand_id
1 'polypeptide(L)'
;MNIIFYEGQIIFTYFHLASDKALTKALLDAKVTAIAYETIQHEDNSLPLLRPMSEVAGRLAVANAMYFMFKTTDGSGLLMNCTPGTERAKVTVIGGSVETITKETTHDNPTFIMHDVIHYSVANMPGAVTRTSTIALTNATIQYALAIANTDFKTLCKTHPLIRKGIQTVEGKLVFAPVEEAHNLEYVDVLSIC
;
A
#
# COMPACT_ATOMS: atom_id res chain seq x y z
N MET A 1 -19.69 6.27 16.95
CA MET A 1 -18.38 6.30 16.27
C MET A 1 -18.02 7.78 16.14
N ASN A 2 -17.02 8.27 16.87
CA ASN A 2 -16.63 9.68 16.76
C ASN A 2 -15.93 9.85 15.39
N ILE A 3 -16.61 10.55 14.47
CA ILE A 3 -16.08 10.80 13.13
C ILE A 3 -15.02 11.90 13.26
N ILE A 4 -13.78 11.57 12.88
CA ILE A 4 -12.61 12.47 12.93
C ILE A 4 -12.41 13.22 11.59
N PHE A 5 -13.40 13.14 10.69
CA PHE A 5 -13.38 13.80 9.39
C PHE A 5 -14.12 15.13 9.47
N TYR A 6 -13.52 16.16 8.89
CA TYR A 6 -14.07 17.52 8.86
C TYR A 6 -14.25 18.00 7.42
N GLU A 7 -15.30 18.78 7.20
CA GLU A 7 -15.55 19.44 5.92
C GLU A 7 -14.37 20.34 5.55
N GLY A 8 -13.90 20.24 4.30
CA GLY A 8 -12.75 20.99 3.79
C GLY A 8 -11.37 20.44 4.20
N GLN A 9 -11.32 19.35 4.95
CA GLN A 9 -10.05 18.68 5.29
C GLN A 9 -9.45 18.00 4.05
N ILE A 10 -8.14 18.17 3.84
CA ILE A 10 -7.37 17.36 2.88
C ILE A 10 -6.70 16.22 3.65
N ILE A 11 -6.93 14.98 3.21
CA ILE A 11 -6.29 13.80 3.76
C ILE A 11 -5.42 13.15 2.68
N PHE A 12 -4.12 13.01 2.98
CA PHE A 12 -3.12 12.46 2.07
C PHE A 12 -2.51 11.18 2.69
N THR A 13 -2.99 10.00 2.27
CA THR A 13 -2.61 8.69 2.85
C THR A 13 -2.92 7.52 1.88
N TYR A 14 -2.64 6.28 2.31
CA TYR A 14 -3.17 5.07 1.67
C TYR A 14 -4.64 4.88 2.06
N PHE A 15 -5.52 4.67 1.07
CA PHE A 15 -6.95 4.50 1.33
C PHE A 15 -7.51 3.14 0.92
N HIS A 16 -7.08 2.60 -0.23
CA HIS A 16 -7.62 1.39 -0.84
C HIS A 16 -9.14 1.43 -1.00
N LEU A 17 -9.69 2.59 -1.39
CA LEU A 17 -11.14 2.85 -1.41
C LEU A 17 -11.94 1.82 -2.21
N ALA A 18 -11.40 1.30 -3.31
CA ALA A 18 -12.08 0.28 -4.12
C ALA A 18 -12.43 -0.99 -3.31
N SER A 19 -11.69 -1.28 -2.23
CA SER A 19 -11.94 -2.41 -1.33
C SER A 19 -12.81 -2.06 -0.11
N ASP A 20 -13.07 -0.77 0.15
CA ASP A 20 -13.82 -0.31 1.33
C ASP A 20 -14.88 0.75 0.96
N LYS A 21 -16.11 0.27 0.72
CA LYS A 21 -17.26 1.13 0.43
C LYS A 21 -17.68 1.99 1.62
N ALA A 22 -17.50 1.50 2.84
CA ALA A 22 -17.91 2.22 4.05
C ALA A 22 -17.01 3.44 4.28
N LEU A 23 -15.69 3.28 4.12
CA LEU A 23 -14.74 4.38 4.16
C LEU A 23 -14.99 5.38 3.03
N THR A 24 -15.22 4.89 1.81
CA THR A 24 -15.55 5.75 0.66
C THR A 24 -16.75 6.65 0.97
N LYS A 25 -17.83 6.06 1.49
CA LYS A 25 -19.03 6.83 1.89
C LYS A 25 -18.73 7.82 3.02
N ALA A 26 -17.97 7.42 4.04
CA ALA A 26 -17.61 8.30 5.14
C ALA A 26 -16.83 9.54 4.70
N LEU A 27 -15.92 9.40 3.72
CA LEU A 27 -15.18 10.53 3.15
C LEU A 27 -16.07 11.46 2.32
N LEU A 28 -16.99 10.88 1.53
CA LEU A 28 -17.97 11.64 0.74
C LEU A 28 -18.94 12.42 1.64
N ASP A 29 -19.54 11.74 2.62
CA ASP A 29 -20.50 12.35 3.57
C ASP A 29 -19.84 13.49 4.37
N ALA A 30 -18.57 13.34 4.74
CA ALA A 30 -17.79 14.36 5.44
C ALA A 30 -17.21 15.44 4.52
N LYS A 31 -17.40 15.33 3.20
CA LYS A 31 -16.86 16.25 2.17
C LYS A 31 -15.35 16.46 2.28
N VAL A 32 -14.63 15.37 2.54
CA VAL A 32 -13.17 15.37 2.62
C VAL A 32 -12.58 15.33 1.21
N THR A 33 -11.48 16.07 1.02
CA THR A 33 -10.63 15.93 -0.15
C THR A 33 -9.59 14.84 0.11
N ALA A 34 -9.82 13.64 -0.44
CA ALA A 34 -8.93 12.50 -0.26
C ALA A 34 -7.94 12.41 -1.42
N ILE A 35 -6.65 12.32 -1.12
CA ILE A 35 -5.57 12.12 -2.09
C ILE A 35 -4.83 10.83 -1.72
N ALA A 36 -4.92 9.83 -2.59
CA ALA A 36 -4.38 8.48 -2.36
C ALA A 36 -2.93 8.36 -2.81
N TYR A 37 -2.09 7.74 -1.98
CA TYR A 37 -0.69 7.46 -2.33
C TYR A 37 -0.59 6.48 -3.50
N GLU A 38 -1.41 5.44 -3.46
CA GLU A 38 -1.41 4.28 -4.35
C GLU A 38 -1.89 4.59 -5.77
N THR A 39 -2.45 5.77 -6.01
CA THR A 39 -2.95 6.17 -7.35
C THR A 39 -2.15 7.32 -7.97
N ILE A 40 -1.20 7.91 -7.23
CA ILE A 40 -0.23 8.84 -7.81
C ILE A 40 0.67 8.03 -8.73
N GLN A 41 0.62 8.36 -10.03
CA GLN A 41 1.26 7.58 -11.08
C GLN A 41 1.96 8.47 -12.10
N HIS A 42 3.22 8.15 -12.41
CA HIS A 42 4.00 8.80 -13.46
C HIS A 42 3.47 8.44 -14.87
N GLU A 43 4.03 9.06 -15.91
CA GLU A 43 3.66 8.80 -17.30
C GLU A 43 4.10 7.41 -17.79
N ASP A 44 5.16 6.87 -17.19
CA ASP A 44 5.65 5.51 -17.44
C ASP A 44 4.85 4.42 -16.69
N ASN A 45 3.69 4.79 -16.12
CA ASN A 45 2.83 3.97 -15.26
C ASN A 45 3.45 3.55 -13.91
N SER A 46 4.63 4.06 -13.55
CA SER A 46 5.23 3.75 -12.25
C SER A 46 4.48 4.43 -11.11
N LEU A 47 4.43 3.75 -9.96
CA LEU A 47 3.74 4.19 -8.74
C LEU A 47 4.78 4.60 -7.69
N PRO A 48 5.25 5.87 -7.71
CA PRO A 48 6.41 6.31 -6.92
C PRO A 48 6.21 6.15 -5.41
N LEU A 49 4.98 6.24 -4.92
CA LEU A 49 4.70 6.15 -3.48
C LEU A 49 4.56 4.70 -3.00
N LEU A 50 4.22 3.76 -3.90
CA LEU A 50 4.17 2.32 -3.62
C LEU A 50 5.54 1.63 -3.74
N ARG A 51 6.41 2.15 -4.61
CA ARG A 51 7.73 1.57 -4.87
C ARG A 51 8.57 1.38 -3.59
N PRO A 52 8.72 2.37 -2.68
CA PRO A 52 9.48 2.19 -1.46
C PRO A 52 8.96 1.05 -0.59
N MET A 53 7.64 0.89 -0.49
CA MET A 53 7.03 -0.18 0.30
C MET A 53 7.25 -1.54 -0.36
N SER A 54 7.22 -1.61 -1.69
CA SER A 54 7.54 -2.81 -2.46
C SER A 54 9.00 -3.23 -2.30
N GLU A 55 9.94 -2.26 -2.30
CA GLU A 55 11.37 -2.53 -2.08
C GLU A 55 11.64 -3.04 -0.66
N VAL A 56 10.96 -2.49 0.36
CA VAL A 56 11.06 -2.97 1.73
C VAL A 56 10.49 -4.39 1.85
N ALA A 57 9.29 -4.63 1.31
CA ALA A 57 8.65 -5.94 1.33
C ALA A 57 9.51 -7.02 0.63
N GLY A 58 10.09 -6.71 -0.53
CA GLY A 58 10.97 -7.63 -1.25
C GLY A 58 12.22 -8.02 -0.47
N ARG A 59 12.84 -7.08 0.25
CA ARG A 59 13.99 -7.37 1.14
C ARG A 59 13.57 -8.21 2.36
N LEU A 60 12.41 -7.90 2.94
CA LEU A 60 11.86 -8.66 4.07
C LEU A 60 11.46 -10.08 3.67
N ALA A 61 10.99 -10.31 2.44
CA ALA A 61 10.64 -11.65 1.96
C ALA A 61 11.82 -12.62 2.08
N VAL A 62 13.02 -12.20 1.67
CA VAL A 62 14.25 -13.02 1.78
C VAL A 62 14.65 -13.22 3.24
N ALA A 63 14.59 -12.17 4.07
CA ALA A 63 14.94 -12.24 5.48
C ALA A 63 14.01 -13.18 6.27
N ASN A 64 12.70 -13.06 6.05
CA ASN A 64 11.70 -13.91 6.68
C ASN A 64 11.80 -15.35 6.18
N ALA A 65 12.00 -15.55 4.88
CA ALA A 65 12.26 -16.89 4.35
C ALA A 65 13.45 -17.54 5.05
N MET A 66 14.54 -16.81 5.29
CA MET A 66 15.71 -17.32 6.02
C MET A 66 15.35 -17.73 7.44
N TYR A 67 14.62 -16.87 8.15
CA TYR A 67 14.22 -17.10 9.52
C TYR A 67 13.32 -18.34 9.66
N PHE A 68 12.36 -18.53 8.74
CA PHE A 68 11.45 -19.68 8.74
C PHE A 68 12.05 -20.96 8.15
N MET A 69 13.30 -20.94 7.67
CA MET A 69 14.01 -22.17 7.33
C MET A 69 14.65 -22.85 8.55
N PHE A 70 14.76 -22.18 9.70
CA PHE A 70 15.42 -22.77 10.87
C PHE A 70 14.60 -23.90 11.51
N LYS A 71 15.27 -24.91 12.08
CA LYS A 71 14.58 -25.98 12.81
C LYS A 71 13.80 -25.49 14.03
N THR A 72 14.21 -24.37 14.63
CA THR A 72 13.51 -23.73 15.76
C THR A 72 12.21 -23.04 15.35
N THR A 73 11.94 -22.91 14.05
CA THR A 73 10.72 -22.34 13.48
C THR A 73 9.98 -23.37 12.63
N ASP A 74 10.18 -24.67 12.94
CA ASP A 74 9.63 -25.83 12.22
C ASP A 74 10.05 -25.95 10.75
N GLY A 75 11.05 -25.17 10.33
CA GLY A 75 11.60 -25.18 8.99
C GLY A 75 12.44 -26.42 8.65
N SER A 76 12.89 -26.45 7.40
CA SER A 76 13.69 -27.56 6.85
C SER A 76 15.08 -27.70 7.52
N GLY A 77 15.58 -26.67 8.18
CA GLY A 77 16.94 -26.56 8.70
C GLY A 77 17.96 -26.05 7.67
N LEU A 78 17.49 -25.54 6.52
CA LEU A 78 18.37 -25.10 5.43
C LEU A 78 18.94 -23.71 5.69
N LEU A 79 20.27 -23.60 5.76
CA LEU A 79 20.95 -22.32 5.81
C LEU A 79 21.12 -21.75 4.39
N MET A 80 20.30 -20.76 4.01
CA MET A 80 20.22 -20.29 2.61
C MET A 80 21.54 -19.73 2.04
N ASN A 81 22.36 -19.11 2.88
CA ASN A 81 23.65 -18.54 2.50
C ASN A 81 24.80 -19.57 2.42
N CYS A 82 24.54 -20.85 2.72
CA CYS A 82 25.46 -21.99 2.76
C CYS A 82 26.69 -21.81 3.68
N THR A 83 27.46 -22.90 3.81
CA THR A 83 28.82 -22.93 4.38
C THR A 83 29.76 -23.66 3.42
N PRO A 84 31.09 -23.54 3.58
CA PRO A 84 32.02 -24.38 2.83
C PRO A 84 31.63 -25.87 2.90
N GLY A 85 31.58 -26.53 1.75
CA GLY A 85 31.16 -27.93 1.63
C GLY A 85 29.65 -28.17 1.46
N THR A 86 28.82 -27.11 1.33
CA THR A 86 27.37 -27.22 1.10
C THR A 86 26.92 -26.36 -0.08
N GLU A 87 25.82 -26.76 -0.73
CA GLU A 87 25.23 -25.98 -1.83
C GLU A 87 24.47 -24.75 -1.31
N ARG A 88 24.40 -23.71 -2.15
CA ARG A 88 23.55 -22.54 -1.91
C ARG A 88 22.10 -22.89 -2.15
N ALA A 89 21.20 -22.34 -1.34
CA ALA A 89 19.77 -22.44 -1.62
C ALA A 89 19.43 -21.73 -2.94
N LYS A 90 18.56 -22.36 -3.73
CA LYS A 90 17.93 -21.72 -4.89
C LYS A 90 16.57 -21.22 -4.44
N VAL A 91 16.37 -19.90 -4.50
CA VAL A 91 15.16 -19.24 -4.00
C VAL A 91 14.43 -18.60 -5.17
N THR A 92 13.14 -18.87 -5.26
CA THR A 92 12.21 -18.15 -6.14
C THR A 92 11.21 -17.42 -5.26
N VAL A 93 11.15 -16.10 -5.39
CA VAL A 93 10.16 -15.27 -4.70
C VAL A 93 8.94 -15.14 -5.59
N ILE A 94 7.78 -15.54 -5.07
CA ILE A 94 6.48 -15.46 -5.76
C ILE A 94 5.60 -14.51 -4.95
N GLY A 95 4.82 -13.65 -5.64
CA GLY A 95 3.85 -12.77 -4.98
C GLY A 95 2.67 -13.53 -4.36
N GLY A 96 1.67 -12.83 -3.82
CA GLY A 96 0.51 -13.40 -3.11
C GLY A 96 -0.45 -14.27 -3.95
N SER A 97 -0.07 -14.70 -5.14
CA SER A 97 -0.90 -15.45 -6.09
C SER A 97 -0.67 -16.97 -6.03
N VAL A 98 -0.11 -17.48 -4.93
CA VAL A 98 0.08 -18.92 -4.74
C VAL A 98 -1.22 -19.52 -4.19
N GLU A 99 -1.80 -20.49 -4.89
CA GLU A 99 -3.11 -21.10 -4.58
C GLU A 99 -3.24 -21.59 -3.12
N THR A 100 -2.16 -22.14 -2.56
CA THR A 100 -2.14 -22.67 -1.19
C THR A 100 -2.11 -21.58 -0.11
N ILE A 101 -1.92 -20.30 -0.48
CA ILE A 101 -2.15 -19.16 0.42
C ILE A 101 -3.66 -18.93 0.53
N THR A 102 -4.30 -19.71 1.41
CA THR A 102 -5.76 -19.67 1.62
C THR A 102 -6.23 -18.59 2.58
N LYS A 103 -5.30 -17.96 3.31
CA LYS A 103 -5.59 -16.90 4.27
C LYS A 103 -4.40 -15.97 4.46
N GLU A 104 -4.70 -14.74 4.85
CA GLU A 104 -3.73 -13.78 5.35
C GLU A 104 -3.29 -14.15 6.78
N THR A 105 -2.02 -13.90 7.10
CA THR A 105 -1.47 -14.06 8.45
C THR A 105 -1.21 -12.71 9.12
N THR A 106 -0.97 -12.69 10.43
CA THR A 106 -0.69 -11.47 11.21
C THR A 106 0.74 -11.46 11.70
N HIS A 107 1.24 -10.31 12.17
CA HIS A 107 2.58 -10.25 12.78
C HIS A 107 2.71 -11.17 14.02
N ASP A 108 1.64 -11.34 14.79
CA ASP A 108 1.62 -12.22 15.97
C ASP A 108 1.59 -13.71 15.60
N ASN A 109 0.89 -14.06 14.52
CA ASN A 109 0.84 -15.41 13.99
C ASN A 109 1.18 -15.41 12.49
N PRO A 110 2.48 -15.32 12.12
CA PRO A 110 2.92 -14.97 10.77
C PRO A 110 2.85 -16.12 9.77
N THR A 111 2.69 -17.36 10.23
CA THR A 111 2.72 -18.54 9.36
C THR A 111 1.59 -19.52 9.63
N PHE A 112 1.37 -20.42 8.67
CA PHE A 112 0.60 -21.65 8.83
C PHE A 112 1.19 -22.74 7.94
N ILE A 113 0.86 -24.01 8.21
CA ILE A 113 1.32 -25.15 7.41
C ILE A 113 0.17 -25.63 6.51
N MET A 114 0.47 -25.88 5.24
CA MET A 114 -0.41 -26.56 4.31
C MET A 114 0.42 -27.47 3.41
N HIS A 115 0.03 -28.74 3.30
CA HIS A 115 0.77 -29.77 2.56
C HIS A 115 2.26 -29.84 2.96
N ASP A 116 2.54 -29.78 4.26
CA ASP A 116 3.90 -29.76 4.84
C ASP A 116 4.79 -28.58 4.39
N VAL A 117 4.19 -27.54 3.82
CA VAL A 117 4.86 -26.28 3.44
C VAL A 117 4.46 -25.18 4.41
N ILE A 118 5.47 -24.49 4.95
CA ILE A 118 5.28 -23.27 5.75
C ILE A 118 4.89 -22.13 4.81
N HIS A 119 3.73 -21.53 5.05
CA HIS A 119 3.24 -20.37 4.34
C HIS A 119 3.41 -19.13 5.20
N TYR A 120 3.98 -18.07 4.62
CA TYR A 120 4.08 -16.74 5.22
C TYR A 120 3.29 -15.75 4.34
N SER A 121 2.20 -15.17 4.87
CA SER A 121 1.26 -14.33 4.11
C SER A 121 0.82 -13.07 4.87
N VAL A 122 1.78 -12.42 5.55
CA VAL A 122 1.52 -11.16 6.27
C VAL A 122 1.37 -10.02 5.27
N ALA A 123 0.20 -9.37 5.21
CA ALA A 123 -0.10 -8.33 4.21
C ALA A 123 0.75 -7.05 4.39
N ASN A 124 0.90 -6.55 5.61
CA ASN A 124 1.65 -5.32 5.91
C ASN A 124 3.09 -5.62 6.38
N MET A 125 3.88 -6.28 5.53
CA MET A 125 5.29 -6.61 5.84
C MET A 125 6.13 -5.37 6.23
N PRO A 126 6.05 -4.22 5.52
CA PRO A 126 6.85 -3.04 5.87
C PRO A 126 6.57 -2.50 7.29
N GLY A 127 5.41 -2.82 7.86
CA GLY A 127 5.10 -2.50 9.26
C GLY A 127 6.06 -3.10 10.28
N ALA A 128 6.75 -4.20 9.96
CA ALA A 128 7.73 -4.83 10.85
C ALA A 128 9.04 -4.02 11.01
N VAL A 129 9.32 -3.09 10.08
CA VAL A 129 10.55 -2.28 10.06
C VAL A 129 10.23 -0.79 10.02
N THR A 130 9.41 -0.36 10.99
CA THR A 130 8.82 0.98 11.06
C THR A 130 9.81 2.12 10.81
N ARG A 131 11.00 2.08 11.42
CA ARG A 131 12.03 3.13 11.23
C ARG A 131 12.45 3.25 9.76
N THR A 132 12.71 2.12 9.10
CA THR A 132 13.12 2.08 7.69
C THR A 132 11.96 2.48 6.78
N SER A 133 10.78 1.88 6.99
CA SER A 133 9.59 2.13 6.18
C SER A 133 9.12 3.58 6.27
N THR A 134 9.16 4.18 7.47
CA THR A 134 8.80 5.58 7.69
C THR A 134 9.72 6.51 6.92
N ILE A 135 11.05 6.32 7.02
CA ILE A 135 12.01 7.14 6.28
C ILE A 135 11.81 6.98 4.77
N ALA A 136 11.66 5.74 4.30
CA ALA A 136 11.49 5.45 2.87
C ALA A 136 10.22 6.08 2.29
N LEU A 137 9.07 5.93 2.98
CA LEU A 137 7.81 6.50 2.55
C LEU A 137 7.82 8.03 2.66
N THR A 138 8.39 8.59 3.74
CA THR A 138 8.47 10.05 3.94
C THR A 138 9.31 10.70 2.85
N ASN A 139 10.46 10.12 2.52
CA ASN A 139 11.32 10.64 1.45
C ASN A 139 10.59 10.68 0.09
N ALA A 140 9.73 9.71 -0.18
CA ALA A 140 8.92 9.69 -1.40
C ALA A 140 7.73 10.66 -1.35
N THR A 141 7.11 10.88 -0.18
CA THR A 141 5.87 11.66 -0.03
C THR A 141 6.10 13.13 0.28
N ILE A 142 7.24 13.52 0.87
CA ILE A 142 7.44 14.86 1.43
C ILE A 142 7.26 15.99 0.39
N GLN A 143 7.69 15.78 -0.85
CA GLN A 143 7.53 16.79 -1.91
C GLN A 143 6.05 17.02 -2.27
N TYR A 144 5.25 15.95 -2.27
CA TYR A 144 3.80 16.04 -2.50
C TYR A 144 3.10 16.71 -1.32
N ALA A 145 3.49 16.38 -0.09
CA ALA A 145 2.96 17.01 1.11
C ALA A 145 3.25 18.52 1.14
N LEU A 146 4.46 18.94 0.77
CA LEU A 146 4.81 20.35 0.64
C LEU A 146 4.01 21.06 -0.46
N ALA A 147 3.79 20.41 -1.61
CA ALA A 147 2.97 20.99 -2.68
C ALA A 147 1.51 21.18 -2.24
N ILE A 148 0.93 20.17 -1.56
CA ILE A 148 -0.43 20.21 -1.00
C ILE A 148 -0.54 21.32 0.06
N ALA A 149 0.46 21.47 0.93
CA ALA A 149 0.42 22.45 2.01
C ALA A 149 0.57 23.90 1.55
N ASN A 150 1.32 24.15 0.48
CA ASN A 150 1.65 25.49 0.01
C ASN A 150 0.74 26.02 -1.11
N THR A 151 -0.18 25.21 -1.62
CA THR A 151 -0.98 25.54 -2.81
C THR A 151 -2.46 25.34 -2.53
N ASP A 152 -3.31 26.27 -2.95
CA ASP A 152 -4.76 26.06 -2.91
C ASP A 152 -5.16 24.89 -3.82
N PHE A 153 -6.27 24.21 -3.48
CA PHE A 153 -6.69 23.00 -4.19
C PHE A 153 -6.90 23.20 -5.70
N LYS A 154 -7.48 24.33 -6.13
CA LYS A 154 -7.77 24.58 -7.55
C LYS A 154 -6.48 24.75 -8.34
N THR A 155 -5.54 25.52 -7.79
CA THR A 155 -4.21 25.70 -8.37
C THR A 155 -3.44 24.38 -8.37
N LEU A 156 -3.47 23.63 -7.25
CA LEU A 156 -2.82 22.33 -7.11
C LEU A 156 -3.29 21.35 -8.19
N CYS A 157 -4.61 21.22 -8.38
CA CYS A 157 -5.18 20.33 -9.38
C CYS A 157 -4.76 20.70 -10.82
N LYS A 158 -4.65 22.00 -11.13
CA LYS A 158 -4.25 22.47 -12.47
C LYS A 158 -2.76 22.28 -12.73
N THR A 159 -1.93 22.60 -11.74
CA THR A 159 -0.47 22.71 -11.88
C THR A 159 0.27 21.41 -11.61
N HIS A 160 -0.30 20.48 -10.82
CA HIS A 160 0.36 19.24 -10.40
C HIS A 160 -0.38 18.00 -10.94
N PRO A 161 -0.13 17.59 -12.20
CA PRO A 161 -0.85 16.49 -12.84
C PRO A 161 -0.69 15.15 -12.10
N LEU A 162 0.46 14.92 -11.45
CA LEU A 162 0.68 13.71 -10.64
C LEU A 162 -0.21 13.67 -9.41
N ILE A 163 -0.34 14.80 -8.69
CA ILE A 163 -1.24 14.90 -7.53
C ILE A 163 -2.68 14.78 -7.97
N ARG A 164 -3.05 15.37 -9.11
CA ARG A 164 -4.40 15.26 -9.68
C ARG A 164 -4.84 13.80 -9.89
N LYS A 165 -3.95 12.93 -10.39
CA LYS A 165 -4.22 11.47 -10.49
C LYS A 165 -4.41 10.79 -9.12
N GLY A 166 -3.86 11.38 -8.08
CA GLY A 166 -4.03 10.97 -6.68
C GLY A 166 -5.40 11.27 -6.10
N ILE A 167 -6.14 12.25 -6.64
CA ILE A 167 -7.38 12.73 -6.03
C ILE A 167 -8.49 11.69 -6.18
N GLN A 168 -9.09 11.32 -5.05
CA GLN A 168 -10.15 10.33 -4.94
C GLN A 168 -11.52 10.96 -4.74
N THR A 169 -11.62 11.89 -3.78
CA THR A 169 -12.86 12.59 -3.44
C THR A 169 -12.60 14.08 -3.30
N VAL A 170 -13.60 14.92 -3.59
CA VAL A 170 -13.55 16.37 -3.42
C VAL A 170 -14.95 16.88 -3.08
N GLU A 171 -15.12 17.61 -1.96
CA GLU A 171 -16.38 18.27 -1.60
C GLU A 171 -17.64 17.35 -1.67
N GLY A 172 -17.46 16.06 -1.33
CA GLY A 172 -18.53 15.06 -1.36
C GLY A 172 -18.79 14.42 -2.73
N LYS A 173 -17.95 14.70 -3.72
CA LYS A 173 -17.97 14.07 -5.05
C LYS A 173 -16.85 13.04 -5.16
N LEU A 174 -17.16 11.91 -5.80
CA LEU A 174 -16.16 10.92 -6.18
C LEU A 174 -15.56 11.31 -7.53
N VAL A 175 -14.22 11.33 -7.63
CA VAL A 175 -13.50 11.79 -8.82
C VAL A 175 -12.49 10.80 -9.36
N PHE A 176 -12.49 9.56 -8.83
CA PHE A 176 -11.61 8.49 -9.27
C PHE A 176 -12.41 7.30 -9.82
N ALA A 177 -12.30 7.05 -11.12
CA ALA A 177 -13.14 6.10 -11.84
C ALA A 177 -13.06 4.65 -11.33
N PRO A 178 -11.89 4.08 -10.99
CA PRO A 178 -11.85 2.70 -10.48
C PRO A 178 -12.64 2.46 -9.18
N VAL A 179 -12.85 3.49 -8.36
CA VAL A 179 -13.68 3.39 -7.15
C VAL A 179 -15.17 3.47 -7.49
N GLU A 180 -15.52 4.19 -8.57
CA GLU A 180 -16.87 4.19 -9.10
C GLU A 180 -17.23 2.81 -9.64
N GLU A 181 -16.38 2.22 -10.49
CA GLU A 181 -16.58 0.88 -11.04
C GLU A 181 -16.75 -0.18 -9.93
N ALA A 182 -15.98 -0.06 -8.84
CA ALA A 182 -16.06 -0.99 -7.71
C ALA A 182 -17.35 -0.87 -6.90
N HIS A 183 -17.87 0.35 -6.71
CA HIS A 183 -18.96 0.62 -5.76
C HIS A 183 -20.29 1.05 -6.39
N ASN A 184 -20.32 1.30 -7.70
CA ASN A 184 -21.42 1.85 -8.48
C ASN A 184 -21.96 3.16 -7.86
N LEU A 185 -21.09 4.18 -7.79
CA LEU A 185 -21.36 5.50 -7.20
C LEU A 185 -21.36 6.59 -8.27
N GLU A 186 -21.92 7.77 -7.98
CA GLU A 186 -21.87 8.88 -8.92
C GLU A 186 -20.43 9.42 -9.05
N TYR A 187 -19.92 9.44 -10.28
CA TYR A 187 -18.58 9.93 -10.63
C TYR A 187 -18.65 11.28 -11.34
N VAL A 188 -17.70 12.15 -10.99
CA VAL A 188 -17.50 13.44 -11.63
C VAL A 188 -16.05 13.55 -12.08
N ASP A 189 -15.81 14.02 -13.30
CA ASP A 189 -14.45 14.30 -13.77
C ASP A 189 -13.81 15.37 -12.88
N VAL A 190 -12.64 15.04 -12.31
CA VAL A 190 -11.84 15.94 -11.48
C VAL A 190 -11.60 17.28 -12.20
N LEU A 191 -11.42 17.28 -13.51
CA LEU A 191 -11.17 18.51 -14.29
C LEU A 191 -12.35 19.48 -14.30
N SER A 192 -13.57 19.02 -14.00
CA SER A 192 -14.74 19.90 -13.87
C SER A 192 -14.82 20.64 -12.53
N ILE A 193 -14.05 20.16 -11.54
CA ILE A 193 -13.97 20.72 -10.17
C ILE A 193 -12.74 21.63 -10.04
N CYS A 194 -11.77 21.45 -10.93
CA CYS A 194 -10.63 22.33 -11.13
C CYS A 194 -11.06 23.50 -12.03
#